data_AF-A0A7C7KUZ5-F1
#
_entry.id   AF-A0A7C7KUZ5-F1
#
_cell.length_a   1.000
_cell.length_b   1.000
_cell.length_c   1.000
_cell.angle_alpha   90.00
_cell.angle_beta   90.00
_cell.angle_gamma   90.00
#
_symmetry.space_group_name_H-M   'P 1'
#
loop_
_entity.id
_entity.type
_entity.pdbx_description
1 polymer ?
#
loop_
_entity_poly.entity_id
_entity_poly.type
_entity_poly.pdbx_seq_one_letter_code
_entity_poly.pdbx_strand_id
1 'polypeptide(L)' 'MTQVVLTFDPSLGHQFHNFPLLSFLPCAPVRYVPKPIYYYLSLPDSPADEYGRAVLAPYAIRKLEACIKKKSKLDVVVAH' A
#
# COMPACT_ATOMS: atom_id res chain seq x y z
N MET A 1 -17.11 -17.99 -9.18
CA MET A 1 -15.93 -18.07 -8.30
C MET A 1 -15.93 -16.79 -7.48
N THR A 2 -15.87 -16.86 -6.15
CA THR A 2 -15.94 -15.65 -5.32
C THR A 2 -14.57 -14.96 -5.30
N GLN A 3 -14.54 -13.67 -5.63
CA GLN A 3 -13.33 -12.86 -5.62
C GLN A 3 -13.22 -12.08 -4.31
N VAL A 4 -12.01 -12.04 -3.76
CA VAL A 4 -11.65 -11.28 -2.56
C VAL A 4 -10.63 -10.22 -2.96
N VAL A 5 -10.99 -8.95 -2.74
CA VAL A 5 -10.09 -7.81 -2.97
C VAL A 5 -9.51 -7.37 -1.63
N LEU A 6 -8.19 -7.39 -1.53
CA LEU A 6 -7.45 -6.85 -0.40
C LEU A 6 -6.99 -5.43 -0.74
N THR A 7 -7.08 -4.53 0.23
CA THR A 7 -6.59 -3.16 0.15
C THR A 7 -5.73 -2.85 1.38
N PHE A 8 -5.00 -1.74 1.33
CA PHE A 8 -4.23 -1.24 2.46
C PHE A 8 -4.25 0.29 2.47
N ASP A 9 -3.90 0.87 3.62
CA ASP A 9 -3.78 2.31 3.74
C ASP A 9 -2.67 2.84 2.80
N PRO A 10 -2.93 3.83 1.93
CA PRO A 10 -1.93 4.34 0.99
C PRO A 10 -0.62 4.80 1.64
N SER A 11 -0.67 5.27 2.90
CA SER A 11 0.53 5.65 3.65
C SER A 11 1.53 4.50 3.85
N LEU A 12 1.08 3.24 3.73
CA LEU A 12 1.92 2.05 3.79
C LEU A 12 2.47 1.62 2.41
N GLY A 13 1.96 2.20 1.32
CA GLY A 13 2.43 1.99 -0.05
C GLY A 13 3.43 3.02 -0.53
N HIS A 14 3.36 4.23 0.03
CA HIS A 14 4.26 5.34 -0.27
C HIS A 14 5.73 5.00 -0.04
N GLN A 15 6.58 5.28 -1.04
CA GLN A 15 8.02 5.05 -0.95
C GLN A 15 8.78 6.23 -0.34
N PHE A 16 8.13 7.38 -0.19
CA PHE A 16 8.71 8.57 0.42
C PHE A 16 10.07 8.98 -0.17
N HIS A 17 10.17 9.04 -1.49
CA HIS A 17 11.39 9.29 -2.27
C HIS A 17 12.58 8.37 -1.90
N ASN A 18 12.29 7.20 -1.31
CA ASN A 18 13.28 6.29 -0.73
C ASN A 18 14.16 6.95 0.36
N PHE A 19 13.64 7.98 1.03
CA PHE A 19 14.34 8.67 2.12
C PHE A 19 13.92 8.08 3.48
N PRO A 20 14.82 7.41 4.22
CA PRO A 20 14.45 6.59 5.38
C PRO A 20 13.66 7.32 6.49
N LEU A 21 13.95 8.60 6.74
CA LEU A 21 13.26 9.36 7.78
C LEU A 21 11.82 9.73 7.38
N LEU A 22 11.53 9.85 6.09
CA LEU A 22 10.20 10.21 5.62
C LEU A 22 9.20 9.04 5.79
N SER A 23 9.67 7.80 5.96
CA SER A 23 8.81 6.67 6.33
C SER A 23 8.09 6.84 7.68
N PHE A 24 8.57 7.77 8.54
CA PHE A 24 7.90 8.14 9.79
C PHE A 24 6.92 9.31 9.63
N LEU A 25 6.87 9.96 8.47
CA LEU A 25 6.00 11.11 8.20
C LEU A 25 4.50 10.82 8.42
N PRO A 26 3.96 9.62 8.10
CA PRO A 26 2.57 9.29 8.43
C PRO A 26 2.23 9.39 9.93
N CYS A 27 3.23 9.28 10.82
CA CYS A 27 3.06 9.42 12.25
C CYS A 27 3.00 10.89 12.72
N ALA A 28 3.32 11.84 11.84
CA ALA A 28 3.35 13.26 12.19
C ALA A 28 1.91 13.81 12.37
N PRO A 29 1.67 14.67 13.39
CA PRO A 29 0.37 15.29 13.55
C PRO A 29 0.01 16.17 12.35
N VAL A 30 -1.18 15.97 11.77
CA VAL A 30 -1.68 16.66 10.57
C VAL A 30 -1.61 18.20 10.67
N ARG A 31 -1.72 18.76 11.89
CA ARG A 31 -1.63 20.20 12.12
C ARG A 31 -0.27 20.83 11.80
N TYR A 32 0.80 20.02 11.74
CA TYR A 32 2.16 20.51 11.50
C TYR A 32 2.64 20.29 10.05
N VAL A 33 1.98 19.40 9.30
CA VAL A 33 2.37 19.09 7.92
C VAL A 33 1.23 19.47 6.98
N PRO A 34 1.36 20.60 6.26
CA PRO A 34 0.39 20.99 5.24
C PRO A 34 0.17 19.88 4.21
N LYS A 35 -1.09 19.66 3.83
CA LYS A 35 -1.48 18.59 2.88
C LYS A 35 -0.64 18.57 1.60
N PRO A 36 -0.41 19.70 0.88
CA PRO A 36 0.36 19.66 -0.36
C PRO A 36 1.80 19.18 -0.16
N ILE A 37 2.40 19.55 0.97
CA ILE A 37 3.77 19.14 1.33
C ILE A 37 3.80 17.65 1.62
N TYR A 38 2.83 17.14 2.40
CA TYR A 38 2.71 15.71 2.67
C TYR A 38 2.60 14.91 1.37
N TYR A 39 1.69 15.29 0.48
CA TYR A 39 1.48 14.59 -0.80
C TYR A 39 2.71 14.61 -1.69
N TYR A 40 3.44 15.72 -1.74
CA TYR A 40 4.70 15.76 -2.50
C TYR A 40 5.75 14.80 -1.90
N LEU A 41 5.90 14.80 -0.58
CA LEU A 41 6.87 13.97 0.12
C LEU A 41 6.52 12.48 0.12
N SER A 42 5.24 12.13 -0.02
CA SER A 42 4.78 10.74 -0.01
C SER A 42 5.03 9.99 -1.31
N LEU A 43 5.27 10.72 -2.40
CA LEU A 43 5.64 10.14 -3.68
C LEU A 43 7.07 9.55 -3.65
N PRO A 44 7.42 8.64 -4.57
CA PRO A 44 6.50 7.92 -5.46
C PRO A 44 5.67 6.90 -4.67
N ASP A 45 4.49 6.56 -5.22
CA ASP A 45 3.65 5.52 -4.63
C ASP A 45 4.12 4.11 -5.05
N SER A 46 3.61 3.07 -4.38
CA SER A 46 3.92 1.70 -4.76
C SER A 46 3.45 1.41 -6.20
N PRO A 47 4.24 0.73 -7.03
CA PRO A 47 3.85 0.47 -8.42
C PRO A 47 2.60 -0.43 -8.49
N ALA A 48 1.75 -0.12 -9.47
CA ALA A 48 0.62 -0.96 -9.89
C ALA A 48 0.82 -1.49 -11.31
N ASP A 49 0.18 -2.61 -11.61
CA ASP A 49 0.11 -3.14 -12.97
C ASP A 49 -0.94 -2.39 -13.83
N GLU A 50 -1.06 -2.79 -15.10
CA GLU A 50 -2.01 -2.20 -16.06
C GLU A 50 -3.49 -2.34 -15.65
N TYR A 51 -3.80 -3.22 -14.69
CA TYR A 51 -5.15 -3.45 -14.16
C TYR A 51 -5.35 -2.81 -12.78
N GLY A 52 -4.40 -2.00 -12.29
CA GLY A 52 -4.48 -1.34 -10.99
C GLY A 52 -4.21 -2.28 -9.80
N ARG A 53 -3.58 -3.44 -10.03
CA ARG A 53 -3.20 -4.36 -8.96
C ARG A 53 -1.85 -3.96 -8.40
N ALA A 54 -1.73 -3.98 -7.09
CA ALA A 54 -0.47 -3.67 -6.42
C ALA A 54 0.62 -4.65 -6.85
N VAL A 55 1.71 -4.16 -7.43
CA VAL A 55 2.93 -4.95 -7.72
C VAL A 55 3.72 -5.11 -6.42
N LEU A 56 3.76 -4.06 -5.60
CA LEU A 56 4.29 -4.07 -4.24
C LEU A 56 3.17 -3.72 -3.26
N ALA A 57 3.11 -4.45 -2.15
CA ALA A 57 2.13 -4.20 -1.09
C ALA A 57 2.79 -4.48 0.27
N PRO A 58 2.25 -3.93 1.38
CA PRO A 58 2.76 -4.18 2.72
C PRO A 58 2.87 -5.67 2.99
N TYR A 59 3.95 -6.08 3.66
CA TYR A 59 4.27 -7.49 3.87
C TYR A 59 3.14 -8.28 4.54
N ALA A 60 2.41 -7.66 5.48
CA ALA A 60 1.25 -8.27 6.12
C ALA A 60 0.13 -8.63 5.11
N ILE A 61 -0.14 -7.76 4.13
CA ILE A 61 -1.13 -7.98 3.08
C ILE A 61 -0.71 -9.14 2.19
N ARG A 62 0.57 -9.19 1.79
CA ARG A 62 1.11 -10.31 1.00
C ARG A 62 1.04 -11.65 1.74
N LYS A 63 1.21 -11.66 3.06
CA LYS A 63 0.98 -12.88 3.85
C LYS A 63 -0.49 -13.32 3.81
N LEU A 64 -1.43 -12.38 3.97
CA LEU A 64 -2.86 -12.69 3.91
C LEU A 64 -3.26 -13.24 2.54
N GLU A 65 -2.80 -12.59 1.47
CA GLU A 65 -2.97 -13.05 0.09
C GLU A 65 -2.49 -14.49 -0.08
N ALA A 66 -1.24 -14.79 0.33
CA ALA A 66 -0.67 -16.12 0.26
C ALA A 66 -1.44 -17.16 1.10
N CYS A 67 -1.87 -16.78 2.31
CA CYS A 67 -2.68 -17.64 3.18
C CYS A 67 -4.04 -17.99 2.57
N ILE A 68 -4.75 -17.01 2.01
CA ILE A 68 -6.05 -17.22 1.36
C ILE A 68 -5.89 -18.11 0.12
N LYS A 69 -4.89 -17.82 -0.71
CA LYS A 69 -4.58 -18.60 -1.92
C LYS A 69 -4.20 -20.06 -1.59
N LYS A 70 -3.53 -20.29 -0.45
CA LYS A 70 -3.15 -21.64 0.00
C LYS A 70 -4.31 -22.41 0.65
N LYS A 71 -5.19 -21.74 1.39
CA LYS A 71 -6.22 -22.39 2.23
C LYS A 71 -7.62 -22.44 1.59
N SER A 72 -7.84 -21.74 0.48
CA SER A 72 -9.15 -21.63 -0.15
C SER A 72 -9.06 -21.74 -1.68
N LYS A 73 -10.24 -21.84 -2.33
CA LYS A 73 -10.37 -21.74 -3.80
C LYS A 73 -10.81 -20.34 -4.25
N LEU A 74 -10.67 -19.34 -3.37
CA LEU A 74 -11.04 -17.97 -3.67
C LEU A 74 -10.01 -17.35 -4.61
N ASP A 75 -10.47 -16.53 -5.54
CA ASP A 75 -9.60 -15.66 -6.30
C ASP A 75 -9.26 -14.45 -5.42
N VAL A 76 -7.98 -14.16 -5.21
CA VAL A 76 -7.54 -13.07 -4.33
C VAL A 76 -6.63 -12.11 -5.10
N VAL A 77 -6.93 -10.82 -4.98
CA VAL A 77 -6.19 -9.74 -5.63
C VAL A 77 -5.90 -8.64 -4.62
N VAL A 78 -4.74 -8.02 -4.70
CA VAL A 78 -4.40 -6.82 -3.92
C VAL A 78 -4.53 -5.60 -4.84
N ALA A 79 -5.46 -4.70 -4.53
CA ALA A 79 -5.59 -3.43 -5.25
C ALA A 79 -4.55 -2.43 -4.77
N HIS A 80 -4.05 -1.60 -5.69
CA HIS A 80 -3.19 -0.46 -5.36
C HIS A 80 -4.01 0.73 -4.86
#